data_AF-A0A942J7L3-F1
#
_entry.id   AF-A0A942J7L3-F1
#
_cell.length_a   1.000
_cell.length_b   1.000
_cell.length_c   1.000
_cell.angle_alpha   90.00
_cell.angle_beta   90.00
_cell.angle_gamma   90.00
#
_symmetry.space_group_name_H-M   'P 1'
#
loop_
_entity.id
_entity.type
_entity.pdbx_description
1 polymer ?
#
loop_
_entity_poly.entity_id
_entity_poly.type
_entity_poly.pdbx_seq_one_letter_code
_entity_poly.pdbx_strand_id
1 'polypeptide(L)' 'NKDKTFNLTKILPGKYLLSSFIDKNKNIKYDAGSVKPLVYAEKFTFYPDTLNLRARWPIVDVSIEY' A
#
# COMPACT_ATOMS: atom_id res chain seq x y z
N ASN A 1 17.56 -11.55 -1.04
CA ASN A 1 16.61 -11.21 -2.12
C ASN A 1 15.20 -11.39 -1.55
N LYS A 2 14.53 -10.32 -1.13
CA LYS A 2 13.13 -10.43 -0.67
C LYS A 2 12.27 -10.06 -1.85
N ASP A 3 11.59 -11.04 -2.43
CA ASP A 3 10.57 -10.82 -3.46
C ASP A 3 9.49 -9.91 -2.85
N LYS A 4 9.49 -8.63 -3.25
CA LYS A 4 8.54 -7.60 -2.79
C LYS A 4 7.22 -7.67 -3.58
N THR A 5 6.86 -8.86 -4.05
CA THR A 5 5.68 -9.07 -4.90
C THR A 5 4.51 -9.50 -4.03
N PHE A 6 3.41 -8.77 -4.13
CA PHE A 6 2.16 -9.07 -3.44
C PHE A 6 1.13 -9.56 -4.45
N ASN A 7 0.50 -10.71 -4.17
CA ASN A 7 -0.59 -11.23 -4.99
C ASN A 7 -1.91 -11.17 -4.22
N LEU A 8 -2.89 -10.46 -4.79
CA LEU A 8 -4.19 -10.20 -4.18
C LEU A 8 -5.28 -10.85 -5.05
N THR A 9 -5.84 -11.98 -4.62
CA THR A 9 -6.75 -12.80 -5.45
C THR A 9 -8.24 -12.68 -5.11
N LYS A 10 -8.58 -12.11 -3.94
CA LYS A 10 -9.96 -12.05 -3.42
C LYS A 10 -10.46 -10.62 -3.26
N ILE A 11 -10.27 -9.79 -4.28
CA ILE A 11 -10.78 -8.41 -4.31
C ILE A 11 -11.98 -8.36 -5.26
N LEU A 12 -13.05 -7.70 -4.80
CA LEU A 12 -14.23 -7.47 -5.63
C LEU A 12 -13.90 -6.51 -6.79
N PRO A 13 -14.60 -6.61 -7.92
CA PRO A 13 -14.45 -5.63 -9.00
C PRO A 13 -14.91 -4.24 -8.55
N GLY A 14 -14.17 -3.21 -8.93
CA GLY A 14 -14.40 -1.84 -8.49
C GLY A 14 -13.21 -0.93 -8.73
N LYS A 15 -13.35 0.33 -8.34
CA LYS A 15 -12.27 1.32 -8.37
C LYS A 15 -11.58 1.36 -7.02
N TYR A 16 -10.26 1.19 -7.01
CA TYR A 16 -9.45 1.12 -5.81
C TYR A 16 -8.31 2.13 -5.87
N LEU A 17 -8.04 2.75 -4.72
CA LEU A 17 -6.80 3.48 -4.48
C LEU A 17 -5.85 2.54 -3.74
N LEU A 18 -4.59 2.53 -4.17
CA LEU A 18 -3.57 1.69 -3.56
C LEU A 18 -2.56 2.56 -2.82
N SER A 19 -2.32 2.25 -1.56
CA SER A 19 -1.34 2.91 -0.71
C SER A 19 -0.48 1.86 -0.02
N SER A 20 0.80 2.17 0.17
CA SER A 20 1.74 1.35 0.92
C SER A 20 2.43 2.20 1.98
N PHE A 21 2.74 1.61 3.14
CA PHE A 21 3.51 2.25 4.18
C PHE A 21 4.57 1.28 4.73
N ILE A 22 5.65 1.85 5.23
CA ILE A 22 6.71 1.11 5.90
C ILE A 22 6.37 1.03 7.38
N ASP A 23 5.86 -0.12 7.76
CA ASP A 23 5.65 -0.51 9.15
C ASP A 23 7.00 -0.68 9.86
N LYS A 24 7.42 0.34 10.61
CA LYS A 24 8.68 0.37 11.36
C LYS A 24 8.54 -0.31 12.72
N ASN A 25 7.36 -0.22 13.34
CA ASN A 25 7.10 -0.75 14.68
C ASN A 25 6.44 -2.14 14.67
N LYS A 26 6.18 -2.69 13.48
CA LYS A 26 5.55 -4.00 13.22
C LYS A 26 4.12 -4.09 13.75
N ASN A 27 3.37 -3.00 13.76
CA ASN A 27 2.00 -2.96 14.31
C ASN A 27 0.91 -3.12 13.23
N ILE A 28 1.27 -3.25 11.96
CA ILE A 28 0.37 -3.43 10.80
C ILE A 28 -0.60 -2.23 10.62
N LYS A 29 -0.29 -1.09 11.22
CA LYS A 29 -1.07 0.14 11.15
C LYS A 29 -0.15 1.29 10.75
N TYR A 30 -0.72 2.27 10.07
CA TYR A 30 0.02 3.48 9.76
C TYR A 30 0.14 4.36 11.00
N ASP A 31 1.36 4.61 11.46
CA ASP A 31 1.62 5.59 12.52
C ASP A 31 1.92 6.98 11.95
N ALA A 32 1.02 7.93 12.25
CA ALA A 32 1.18 9.34 11.86
C ALA A 32 2.28 10.08 12.65
N GLY A 33 2.92 9.42 13.63
CA GLY A 33 3.86 10.06 14.54
C GLY A 33 3.17 10.95 15.57
N SER A 34 3.97 11.66 16.37
CA SER A 34 3.50 12.61 17.37
C SER A 34 4.44 13.81 17.46
N VAL A 35 3.92 14.98 17.80
CA VAL A 35 4.72 16.19 18.00
C VAL A 35 5.27 16.25 19.44
N LYS A 36 4.62 15.58 20.40
CA LYS A 36 5.01 15.54 21.82
C LYS A 36 4.70 14.16 22.41
N PRO A 37 5.70 13.27 22.60
CA PRO A 37 7.11 13.36 22.20
C PRO A 37 7.29 13.40 20.67
N LEU A 38 8.41 13.96 20.19
CA LEU A 38 8.69 14.05 18.75
C LEU A 38 8.97 12.64 18.17
N VAL A 39 7.98 12.10 17.46
CA VAL A 39 8.04 10.81 16.77
C VAL A 39 7.68 11.05 15.32
N TYR A 40 8.59 10.69 14.40
CA TYR A 40 8.33 10.81 12.96
C TYR A 40 7.25 9.83 12.50
N ALA A 41 6.43 10.28 11.57
CA ALA A 41 5.47 9.43 10.87
C ALA A 41 6.19 8.30 10.10
N GLU A 42 5.46 7.22 9.87
CA GLU A 42 5.90 6.18 8.97
C GLU A 42 5.93 6.68 7.53
N LYS A 43 6.88 6.14 6.74
CA LYS A 43 6.95 6.50 5.32
C LYS A 43 5.80 5.82 4.61
N PHE A 44 4.99 6.58 3.90
CA PHE A 44 3.92 6.07 3.06
C PHE A 44 4.04 6.60 1.63
N THR A 45 3.49 5.85 0.70
CA THR A 45 3.46 6.12 -0.74
C THR A 45 2.11 5.70 -1.28
N PHE A 46 1.65 6.39 -2.31
CA PHE A 46 0.38 6.11 -2.97
C PHE A 46 0.64 5.83 -4.45
N TYR A 47 -0.11 4.89 -5.00
CA TYR A 47 -0.15 4.71 -6.43
C TYR A 47 -0.85 5.94 -7.04
N PRO A 48 -0.25 6.61 -8.05
CA PRO A 48 -0.73 7.91 -8.51
C PRO A 48 -2.08 7.86 -9.23
N ASP A 49 -2.50 6.68 -9.70
CA ASP A 49 -3.75 6.50 -10.44
C ASP A 49 -4.74 5.58 -9.72
N THR A 50 -5.98 5.54 -10.18
CA THR A 50 -7.01 4.66 -9.65
C THR A 50 -6.97 3.31 -10.37
N LEU A 51 -6.83 2.23 -9.61
CA LEU A 51 -6.88 0.86 -10.14
C LEU A 51 -8.35 0.48 -10.40
N ASN A 52 -8.68 0.21 -11.66
CA ASN A 52 -10.02 -0.21 -12.05
C ASN A 52 -10.08 -1.74 -12.22
N LEU A 53 -10.42 -2.46 -11.14
CA LEU A 53 -10.52 -3.91 -11.13
C LEU A 53 -11.79 -4.37 -11.84
N ARG A 54 -11.62 -5.14 -12.92
CA ARG A 54 -12.73 -5.79 -13.63
C ARG A 54 -12.82 -7.26 -13.22
N ALA A 55 -14.04 -7.80 -13.16
CA ALA A 55 -14.25 -9.20 -12.82
C ALA A 55 -13.51 -10.10 -13.84
N ARG A 56 -12.76 -11.09 -13.35
CA ARG A 56 -12.00 -12.07 -14.14
C ARG A 56 -10.80 -11.50 -14.94
N TRP A 57 -10.43 -10.23 -14.73
CA TRP A 57 -9.24 -9.63 -15.35
C TRP A 57 -8.15 -9.45 -14.29
N PRO A 58 -7.00 -10.14 -14.40
CA PRO A 58 -5.86 -9.86 -13.55
C PRO A 58 -5.25 -8.51 -13.94
N ILE A 59 -4.96 -7.68 -12.94
CA ILE A 59 -4.10 -6.50 -13.12
C ILE A 59 -2.69 -6.92 -12.72
N VAL A 60 -1.75 -6.70 -13.61
CA VAL A 60 -0.31 -6.95 -13.44
C VAL A 60 0.47 -5.65 -13.64
N ASP A 61 1.77 -5.67 -13.35
CA ASP A 61 2.68 -4.51 -13.54
C ASP A 61 2.31 -3.26 -12.72
N VAL A 62 1.69 -3.46 -11.55
CA VAL A 62 1.49 -2.38 -10.58
C VAL A 62 2.75 -2.23 -9.73
N SER A 63 3.55 -1.21 -10.02
CA SER A 63 4.74 -0.85 -9.25
C SER A 63 4.47 0.35 -8.35
N ILE A 64 4.89 0.24 -7.09
CA ILE A 64 4.88 1.34 -6.13
C ILE A 64 6.31 1.52 -5.62
N GLU A 65 6.82 2.73 -5.74
CA GLU A 65 8.14 3.12 -5.26
C GLU A 65 8.05 3.83 -3.91
N TYR A 66 9.09 3.67 -3.09
CA TYR A 66 9.28 4.30 -1.78
C TYR A 66 10.66 4.96 -1.70
#